data_AF-B3A012-F1
#
_entry.id   AF-B3A012-F1
#
_cell.length_a   1.000
_cell.length_b   1.000
_cell.length_c   1.000
_cell.angle_alpha   90.00
_cell.angle_beta   90.00
_cell.angle_gamma   90.00
#
_symmetry.space_group_name_H-M   'P 1'
#
loop_
_entity.id
_entity.type
_entity.pdbx_description
1 polymer ?
#
loop_
_entity_poly.entity_id
_entity_poly.type
_entity_poly.pdbx_seq_one_letter_code
_entity_poly.pdbx_strand_id
1 'polypeptide(L)' 'GRAHKERSGFEGPWTPNPLIFDNSYFTVLLSGEKEGLLQLPTDKALLSDPVFRPLVEKYAA' A
#
# COMPACT_ATOMS: atom_id res chain seq x y z
N GLY A 1 5.97 2.47 -7.71
CA GLY A 1 6.72 1.32 -8.27
C GLY A 1 5.91 0.04 -8.15
N ARG A 2 6.54 -1.13 -8.28
CA ARG A 2 5.91 -2.45 -8.10
C ARG A 2 6.87 -3.49 -7.55
N ALA A 3 6.34 -4.54 -6.93
CA ALA A 3 7.10 -5.74 -6.61
C ALA A 3 7.25 -6.63 -7.85
N HIS A 4 8.24 -7.50 -7.80
CA HIS A 4 8.62 -8.41 -8.86
C HIS A 4 8.92 -9.78 -8.27
N LYS A 5 8.22 -10.81 -8.78
CA LYS A 5 8.28 -12.17 -8.24
C LYS A 5 9.71 -12.72 -8.22
N GLU A 6 10.52 -12.45 -9.24
CA GLU A 6 11.89 -12.93 -9.35
C GLU A 6 12.88 -12.26 -8.37
N ARG A 7 12.45 -11.20 -7.67
CA ARG A 7 13.28 -10.46 -6.71
C ARG A 7 12.86 -10.70 -5.27
N SER A 8 11.59 -10.45 -4.96
CA SER A 8 11.07 -10.50 -3.59
C SER A 8 10.09 -11.63 -3.34
N GLY A 9 9.66 -12.36 -4.39
CA GLY A 9 8.58 -13.34 -4.31
C GLY A 9 7.16 -12.74 -4.36
N PHE A 10 7.02 -11.40 -4.32
CA PHE A 10 5.75 -10.68 -4.45
C PHE A 10 5.61 -10.07 -5.85
N GLU A 11 4.38 -9.89 -6.32
CA GLU A 11 4.09 -9.37 -7.66
C GLU A 11 3.04 -8.26 -7.59
N GLY A 12 3.21 -7.22 -8.42
CA GLY A 12 2.21 -6.18 -8.64
C GLY A 12 2.53 -4.82 -8.02
N PRO A 13 1.83 -3.76 -8.48
CA PRO A 13 1.99 -2.40 -7.98
C PRO A 13 1.15 -2.14 -6.73
N TRP A 14 1.57 -1.18 -5.90
CA TRP A 14 0.77 -0.71 -4.76
C TRP A 14 -0.33 0.29 -5.16
N THR A 15 -0.13 1.01 -6.27
CA THR A 15 -1.05 2.05 -6.74
C THR A 15 -1.42 1.80 -8.21
N PRO A 16 -2.59 2.28 -8.67
CA PRO A 16 -2.97 2.20 -10.09
C PRO A 16 -1.99 2.94 -11.01
N ASN A 17 -1.33 3.98 -10.49
CA ASN A 17 -0.37 4.82 -11.21
C ASN A 17 1.04 4.68 -10.60
N PRO A 18 1.77 3.58 -10.84
CA PRO A 18 3.01 3.26 -10.12
C PRO A 18 4.20 4.21 -10.41
N LEU A 19 4.07 5.12 -11.38
CA LEU A 19 5.07 6.13 -11.75
C LEU A 19 4.69 7.54 -11.30
N ILE A 20 3.50 7.73 -10.70
CA ILE A 20 3.06 9.00 -10.15
C ILE A 20 3.37 9.01 -8.65
N PHE A 21 3.97 10.10 -8.18
CA PHE A 21 4.17 10.34 -6.76
C PHE A 21 2.99 11.13 -6.20
N ASP A 22 2.13 10.44 -5.46
CA ASP A 22 0.96 10.99 -4.79
C ASP A 22 0.67 10.20 -3.50
N ASN A 23 -0.45 10.48 -2.83
CA ASN A 23 -0.84 9.78 -1.60
C ASN A 23 -1.69 8.50 -1.84
N SER A 24 -1.77 8.02 -3.08
CA SER A 24 -2.60 6.85 -3.44
C SER A 24 -2.26 5.58 -2.66
N TYR A 25 -1.02 5.45 -2.18
CA TYR A 25 -0.63 4.34 -1.32
C TYR A 25 -1.52 4.24 -0.07
N PHE A 26 -1.72 5.36 0.63
CA PHE A 26 -2.49 5.38 1.88
C PHE A 26 -4.00 5.24 1.61
N THR A 27 -4.51 5.84 0.53
CA THR A 27 -5.93 5.72 0.17
C THR A 27 -6.28 4.29 -0.27
N VAL A 28 -5.41 3.61 -1.03
CA VAL A 28 -5.57 2.20 -1.38
C VAL A 28 -5.51 1.32 -0.12
N LEU A 29 -4.55 1.56 0.77
CA LEU A 29 -4.37 0.77 1.99
C LEU A 29 -5.63 0.81 2.89
N LEU A 30 -6.23 1.99 3.08
CA LEU A 30 -7.48 2.13 3.84
C LEU A 30 -8.71 1.49 3.15
N SER A 31 -8.68 1.38 1.82
CA SER A 31 -9.79 0.79 1.05
C SER A 31 -9.80 -0.74 1.02
N GLY A 32 -8.80 -1.40 1.62
CA GLY A 32 -8.65 -2.85 1.62
C GLY A 32 -8.03 -3.42 0.33
N GLU A 33 -7.96 -4.75 0.25
CA GLU A 33 -7.39 -5.44 -0.91
C GLU A 33 -8.24 -5.22 -2.16
N LYS A 34 -7.55 -4.96 -3.28
CA LYS A 34 -8.16 -4.78 -4.60
C LYS A 34 -7.43 -5.64 -5.61
N GLU A 35 -8.17 -6.25 -6.52
CA GLU A 35 -7.59 -7.05 -7.59
C GLU A 35 -6.56 -6.24 -8.40
N GLY A 36 -5.40 -6.83 -8.65
CA GLY A 36 -4.31 -6.19 -9.37
C GLY A 36 -3.46 -5.20 -8.56
N LEU A 37 -3.79 -4.93 -7.29
CA LEU A 37 -2.97 -4.12 -6.38
C LEU A 37 -2.36 -4.97 -5.27
N LEU A 38 -1.13 -4.62 -4.90
CA LEU A 38 -0.34 -5.30 -3.89
C LEU A 38 -0.53 -4.63 -2.52
N GLN A 39 -0.69 -5.45 -1.49
CA GLN A 39 -0.49 -5.05 -0.08
C GLN A 39 0.34 -6.13 0.61
N LEU A 40 1.56 -5.78 1.01
CA LEU A 40 2.43 -6.66 1.77
C LEU A 40 1.94 -6.80 3.22
N PRO A 41 2.34 -7.87 3.93
CA PRO A 41 2.09 -7.98 5.37
C PRO A 41 2.58 -6.76 6.17
N THR A 42 3.71 -6.18 5.76
CA THR A 42 4.28 -4.98 6.36
C THR A 42 3.42 -3.74 6.15
N ASP A 43 2.76 -3.62 5.00
CA ASP A 43 1.86 -2.49 4.72
C ASP A 43 0.62 -2.59 5.59
N LYS A 44 0.07 -3.80 5.73
CA LYS A 44 -1.11 -4.07 6.57
C LYS A 44 -0.84 -3.85 8.06
N ALA A 45 0.39 -4.10 8.52
CA ALA A 45 0.77 -3.85 9.91
C ALA A 45 0.56 -2.37 10.32
N LEU A 46 0.65 -1.43 9.37
CA LEU A 46 0.39 -0.01 9.60
C LEU A 46 -1.07 0.27 10.00
N LEU A 47 -2.01 -0.61 9.61
CA LEU A 47 -3.44 -0.46 9.92
C LEU A 47 -3.83 -0.98 11.31
N SER A 48 -3.03 -1.90 11.87
CA SER A 48 -3.26 -2.49 13.19
C SER A 48 -2.48 -1.80 14.30
N ASP A 49 -1.39 -1.11 13.96
CA ASP A 49 -0.57 -0.41 14.95
C ASP A 49 -1.24 0.91 15.39
N PRO A 50 -1.38 1.15 16.71
CA PRO A 50 -2.10 2.32 17.24
C PRO A 50 -1.38 3.65 17.00
N VAL A 51 -0.06 3.63 16.72
CA VAL A 51 0.73 4.84 16.44
C VAL A 51 0.77 5.11 14.94
N PHE A 52 0.88 4.07 14.10
CA PHE A 52 0.94 4.24 12.65
C PHE A 52 -0.41 4.47 12.01
N ARG A 53 -1.50 3.88 12.52
CA ARG A 53 -2.83 4.07 11.92
C ARG A 53 -3.24 5.55 11.83
N PRO A 54 -3.07 6.40 12.87
CA PRO A 54 -3.33 7.82 12.76
C PRO A 54 -2.52 8.52 11.66
N LEU A 55 -1.29 8.07 11.37
CA LEU A 55 -0.47 8.61 10.29
C LEU A 55 -0.99 8.16 8.92
N VAL A 56 -1.43 6.91 8.78
CA VAL A 56 -2.07 6.41 7.56
C VAL A 56 -3.33 7.23 7.24
N GLU A 57 -4.19 7.45 8.24
CA GLU A 57 -5.40 8.26 8.11
C GLU A 57 -5.06 9.72 7.76
N LYS A 58 -4.04 10.30 8.40
CA LYS A 58 -3.57 11.66 8.10
C LYS A 58 -3.11 11.83 6.66
N TYR A 59 -2.37 10.87 6.10
CA TYR A 59 -1.84 11.00 4.73
C TYR A 59 -2.84 10.60 3.65
N ALA A 60 -3.90 9.87 3.99
CA ALA A 60 -4.98 9.54 3.07
C ALA A 60 -6.04 10.64 2.94
N ALA A 61 -6.11 11.57 3.89
CA ALA A 61 -7.05 12.69 3.92
C ALA A 61 -6.75 13.78 2.88
#